data_AF-E8U3J2-F1
#
_entry.id   AF-E8U3J2-F1
#
_cell.length_a   1.000
_cell.length_b   1.000
_cell.length_c   1.000
_cell.angle_alpha   90.00
_cell.angle_beta   90.00
_cell.angle_gamma   90.00
#
_symmetry.space_group_name_H-M   'P 1'
#
loop_
_entity.id
_entity.type
_entity.pdbx_description
1 polymer ?
#
loop_
_entity_poly.entity_id
_entity_poly.type
_entity_poly.pdbx_seq_one_letter_code
_entity_poly.pdbx_strand_id
1 'polypeptide(L)'
;MRSFRFPSWQQWRRLPLAMVIASVLAGLGIVQMTFLIGHTAYRSVTWSREARQARADVKVLREDIRVLTEVQTHANDPVYLGALARCLGFVGAEERVVVDENAVEPKSGNCEPVRLP
;
A
#
# COMPACT_ATOMS: atom_id res chain seq x y z
N MET A 1 -37.04 21.97 33.46
CA MET A 1 -36.42 22.22 34.78
C MET A 1 -36.23 20.89 35.49
N ARG A 2 -35.00 20.35 35.55
CA ARG A 2 -34.71 19.09 36.26
C ARG A 2 -34.57 19.39 37.75
N SER A 3 -35.44 18.82 38.57
CA SER A 3 -35.42 18.96 40.03
C SER A 3 -34.17 18.28 40.61
N PHE A 4 -33.27 19.08 41.16
CA PHE A 4 -32.18 18.59 42.00
C PHE A 4 -32.77 18.13 43.33
N ARG A 5 -32.86 16.81 43.52
CA ARG A 5 -33.30 16.20 44.77
C ARG A 5 -32.12 16.19 45.73
N PHE A 6 -32.22 16.95 46.83
CA PHE A 6 -31.15 17.03 47.81
C PHE A 6 -30.93 15.67 48.51
N PRO A 7 -29.67 15.26 48.72
CA PRO A 7 -29.33 14.01 49.38
C PRO A 7 -29.79 14.02 50.86
N SER A 8 -30.36 12.90 51.33
CA SER A 8 -30.79 12.76 52.72
C SER A 8 -29.60 12.74 53.69
N TRP A 9 -29.80 13.11 54.96
CA TRP A 9 -28.73 13.23 55.98
C TRP A 9 -27.80 12.01 56.13
N GLN A 10 -28.28 10.80 55.81
CA GLN A 10 -27.47 9.57 55.78
C GLN A 10 -26.43 9.54 54.66
N GLN A 11 -26.69 10.25 53.56
CA GLN A 11 -25.87 10.31 52.36
C GLN A 11 -24.68 11.27 52.54
N TRP A 12 -24.84 12.32 53.35
CA TRP A 12 -23.76 13.25 53.73
C TRP A 12 -22.58 12.57 54.44
N ARG A 13 -22.86 11.53 55.23
CA ARG A 13 -21.83 10.74 55.91
C ARG A 13 -21.07 9.79 54.96
N ARG A 14 -21.62 9.50 53.78
CA ARG A 14 -21.02 8.63 52.74
C ARG A 14 -20.40 9.42 51.57
N LEU A 15 -20.65 10.73 51.47
CA LEU A 15 -20.05 11.63 50.48
C LEU A 15 -18.52 11.56 50.40
N PRO A 16 -17.75 11.60 51.52
CA PRO A 16 -16.29 11.53 51.43
C PRO A 16 -15.81 10.19 50.88
N LEU A 17 -16.47 9.09 51.28
CA LEU A 17 -16.17 7.74 50.78
C LEU A 17 -16.49 7.61 49.28
N ALA A 18 -17.61 8.19 48.83
CA ALA A 18 -17.98 8.20 47.42
C ALA A 18 -17.00 9.02 46.57
N MET A 19 -16.47 10.14 47.08
CA MET A 19 -15.43 10.91 46.38
C MET A 19 -14.12 10.15 46.26
N VAL A 20 -13.67 9.48 47.33
CA VAL A 20 -12.45 8.66 47.30
C VAL A 20 -12.60 7.54 46.26
N ILE A 21 -13.72 6.81 46.29
CA ILE A 21 -14.01 5.75 45.32
C ILE A 21 -14.05 6.31 43.89
N ALA A 22 -14.71 7.44 43.66
CA ALA A 22 -14.76 8.08 42.35
C ALA A 22 -13.37 8.49 41.84
N SER A 23 -12.51 9.02 42.72
CA SER A 23 -11.14 9.39 42.35
C SER A 23 -10.27 8.18 41.98
N VAL A 24 -10.42 7.07 42.71
CA VAL A 24 -9.71 5.82 42.44
C VAL A 24 -10.19 5.21 41.12
N LEU A 25 -11.50 5.18 40.89
CA LEU A 25 -12.07 4.69 39.63
C LEU A 25 -11.64 5.56 38.43
N ALA A 26 -11.59 6.88 38.59
CA ALA A 26 -11.11 7.78 37.56
C ALA A 26 -9.63 7.50 37.23
N GLY A 27 -8.78 7.33 38.26
CA GLY A 27 -7.38 6.96 38.08
C GLY A 27 -7.21 5.62 37.35
N LEU A 28 -7.98 4.60 37.75
CA LEU A 28 -7.97 3.29 37.09
C LEU A 28 -8.39 3.37 35.62
N GLY A 29 -9.42 4.17 35.32
CA GLY A 29 -9.90 4.41 33.96
C GLY A 29 -8.85 5.09 33.07
N ILE A 30 -8.11 6.06 33.61
CA ILE A 30 -7.02 6.73 32.88
C ILE A 30 -5.91 5.72 32.53
N VAL A 31 -5.51 4.87 33.48
CA VAL A 31 -4.51 3.83 33.24
C VAL A 31 -4.98 2.86 32.16
N GLN A 32 -6.23 2.39 32.27
CA GLN A 32 -6.82 1.48 31.30
C GLN A 32 -6.85 2.10 29.88
N MET A 33 -7.29 3.35 29.75
CA MET A 33 -7.33 4.01 28.45
C MET A 33 -5.94 4.25 27.89
N THR A 34 -4.97 4.61 28.73
CA THR A 34 -3.57 4.80 28.29
C THR A 34 -3.00 3.52 27.71
N PHE A 35 -3.25 2.38 28.37
CA PHE A 35 -2.81 1.08 27.86
C PHE A 35 -3.50 0.71 26.54
N LEU A 36 -4.80 0.98 26.43
CA LEU A 36 -5.57 0.71 25.20
C LEU A 36 -5.07 1.54 24.02
N ILE A 37 -4.80 2.84 24.24
CA ILE A 37 -4.26 3.76 23.23
C ILE A 37 -2.87 3.30 22.80
N GLY A 38 -2.00 2.97 23.75
CA GLY A 38 -0.64 2.49 23.47
C GLY A 38 -0.66 1.25 22.59
N HIS A 39 -1.47 0.25 22.94
CA HIS A 39 -1.58 -0.99 22.17
C HIS A 39 -2.18 -0.78 20.78
N THR A 40 -3.17 0.11 20.66
CA THR A 40 -3.79 0.45 19.37
C THR A 40 -2.83 1.23 18.47
N ALA A 41 -2.05 2.15 19.04
CA ALA A 41 -1.02 2.92 18.34
C ALA A 41 0.13 2.03 17.86
N TYR A 42 0.59 1.09 18.70
CA TYR A 42 1.62 0.12 18.30
C TYR A 42 1.15 -0.69 17.08
N ARG A 43 -0.07 -1.24 17.15
CA ARG A 43 -0.64 -2.06 16.08
C ARG A 43 -0.91 -1.26 14.81
N SER A 44 -1.32 0.01 14.92
CA SER A 44 -1.56 0.85 13.74
C SER A 44 -0.26 1.19 13.01
N VAL A 45 0.82 1.44 13.75
CA VAL A 45 2.14 1.70 13.16
C VAL A 45 2.67 0.46 12.45
N THR A 46 2.62 -0.72 13.06
CA THR A 46 3.11 -1.97 12.44
C THR A 46 2.29 -2.33 11.19
N TRP A 47 0.95 -2.33 11.29
CA TRP A 47 0.09 -2.63 10.15
C TRP A 47 0.19 -1.60 9.03
N SER A 48 0.43 -0.33 9.33
CA SER A 48 0.62 0.69 8.29
C SER A 48 1.88 0.46 7.46
N ARG A 49 2.94 -0.12 8.06
CA ARG A 49 4.18 -0.45 7.35
C ARG A 49 4.00 -1.69 6.49
N GLU A 50 3.45 -2.76 7.06
CA GLU A 50 3.17 -4.01 6.36
C GLU A 50 2.19 -3.78 5.18
N ALA A 51 1.13 -2.99 5.39
CA ALA A 51 0.16 -2.68 4.34
C ALA A 51 0.77 -1.84 3.20
N ARG A 52 1.77 -0.99 3.47
CA ARG A 52 2.45 -0.24 2.41
C ARG A 52 3.35 -1.14 1.57
N GLN A 53 4.09 -2.05 2.21
CA GLN A 53 4.93 -3.02 1.50
C GLN A 53 4.07 -3.94 0.62
N ALA A 54 3.03 -4.56 1.19
CA ALA A 54 2.13 -5.43 0.42
C ALA A 54 1.47 -4.70 -0.76
N ARG A 55 1.10 -3.42 -0.61
CA ARG A 55 0.56 -2.62 -1.72
C ARG A 55 1.59 -2.32 -2.80
N ALA A 56 2.85 -2.10 -2.44
CA ALA A 56 3.93 -1.90 -3.40
C ALA A 56 4.18 -3.19 -4.20
N ASP A 57 4.22 -4.34 -3.52
CA ASP A 57 4.43 -5.64 -4.14
C ASP A 57 3.28 -6.00 -5.10
N VAL A 58 2.03 -5.76 -4.70
CA VAL A 58 0.85 -5.95 -5.57
C VAL A 58 0.90 -5.03 -6.80
N LYS A 59 1.43 -3.81 -6.65
CA LYS A 59 1.58 -2.89 -7.79
C LYS A 59 2.60 -3.42 -8.79
N VAL A 60 3.76 -3.87 -8.33
CA VAL A 60 4.81 -4.47 -9.17
C VAL A 60 4.24 -5.70 -9.88
N LEU A 61 3.65 -6.62 -9.12
CA LEU A 61 3.11 -7.86 -9.67
C LEU A 61 2.00 -7.63 -10.72
N ARG A 62 1.18 -6.59 -10.54
CA ARG A 62 0.14 -6.23 -11.51
C ARG A 62 0.74 -5.66 -12.80
N GLU A 63 1.84 -4.92 -12.71
CA GLU A 63 2.58 -4.43 -13.88
C GLU A 63 3.18 -5.62 -14.64
N ASP A 64 3.81 -6.56 -13.93
CA ASP A 64 4.42 -7.75 -14.52
C ASP A 64 3.37 -8.62 -15.23
N ILE A 65 2.23 -8.87 -14.60
CA ILE A 65 1.12 -9.62 -15.21
C ILE A 65 0.62 -8.92 -16.48
N ARG A 66 0.59 -7.58 -16.51
CA ARG A 66 0.15 -6.83 -17.69
C ARG A 66 1.11 -7.07 -18.86
N VAL A 67 2.41 -6.92 -18.62
CA VAL A 67 3.46 -7.17 -19.63
C VAL A 67 3.39 -8.61 -20.12
N LEU A 68 3.32 -9.58 -19.21
CA LEU A 68 3.26 -10.99 -19.56
C LEU A 68 2.00 -11.36 -20.34
N THR A 69 0.85 -10.79 -19.96
CA THR A 69 -0.42 -10.97 -20.70
C THR A 69 -0.31 -10.38 -22.11
N GLU A 70 0.28 -9.20 -22.27
CA GLU A 70 0.47 -8.57 -23.58
C GLU A 70 1.35 -9.44 -24.49
N VAL A 71 2.48 -9.92 -23.98
CA VAL A 71 3.34 -10.87 -24.69
C VAL A 71 2.58 -12.15 -25.04
N GLN A 72 1.79 -12.70 -24.12
CA GLN A 72 0.99 -13.90 -24.37
C GLN A 72 -0.06 -13.69 -25.47
N THR A 73 -0.75 -12.54 -25.46
CA THR A 73 -1.77 -12.23 -26.47
C THR A 73 -1.19 -12.04 -27.86
N HIS A 74 0.03 -11.49 -27.95
CA HIS A 74 0.72 -11.24 -29.21
C HIS A 74 1.75 -12.32 -29.57
N ALA A 75 1.86 -13.40 -28.78
CA ALA A 75 2.83 -14.46 -28.98
C ALA A 75 2.69 -15.17 -30.34
N ASN A 76 1.49 -15.17 -30.92
CA ASN A 76 1.19 -15.76 -32.22
C ASN A 76 1.01 -14.72 -33.34
N ASP A 77 1.21 -13.43 -33.05
CA ASP A 77 1.07 -12.38 -34.04
C ASP A 77 2.40 -12.23 -34.82
N PRO A 78 2.44 -12.57 -36.12
CA PRO A 78 3.65 -12.52 -36.91
C PRO A 78 4.19 -11.09 -37.09
N VAL A 79 3.32 -10.07 -37.03
CA VAL A 79 3.73 -8.67 -37.11
C VAL A 79 4.44 -8.26 -35.81
N TYR A 80 3.88 -8.66 -34.67
CA TYR A 80 4.49 -8.42 -33.36
C TYR A 80 5.83 -9.14 -33.20
N LEU A 81 5.89 -10.43 -33.56
CA LEU A 81 7.13 -11.20 -33.55
C LEU A 81 8.19 -10.61 -34.49
N GLY A 82 7.77 -10.10 -35.65
CA GLY A 82 8.66 -9.42 -36.60
C GLY A 82 9.19 -8.08 -36.07
N ALA A 83 8.40 -7.34 -35.29
CA ALA A 83 8.86 -6.13 -34.62
C ALA A 83 9.82 -6.45 -33.46
N LEU A 84 9.51 -7.47 -32.66
CA LEU A 84 10.35 -7.95 -31.56
C LEU A 84 11.70 -8.48 -32.07
N ALA A 85 11.68 -9.28 -33.15
CA ALA A 85 12.89 -9.79 -33.80
C ALA A 85 13.81 -8.62 -34.24
N ARG A 86 13.23 -7.56 -34.82
CA ARG A 86 13.98 -6.34 -35.19
C ARG A 86 14.57 -5.62 -33.99
N CYS A 87 13.83 -5.51 -32.88
CA CYS A 87 14.36 -4.94 -31.63
C CYS A 87 15.53 -5.75 -31.06
N LEU A 88 15.55 -7.07 -31.26
CA LEU A 88 16.65 -7.95 -30.87
C LEU A 88 17.82 -7.96 -31.88
N GLY A 89 17.70 -7.22 -32.98
CA GLY A 89 18.73 -7.13 -34.02
C GLY A 89 18.67 -8.22 -35.09
N PHE A 90 17.59 -9.02 -35.13
CA PHE A 90 17.37 -9.96 -36.23
C PHE A 90 16.74 -9.25 -37.44
N VAL A 91 17.18 -9.65 -38.63
CA VAL A 91 16.74 -9.11 -39.93
C VAL A 91 16.26 -10.24 -40.83
N GLY A 92 15.34 -9.94 -41.75
CA GLY A 92 14.80 -10.92 -42.68
C GLY A 92 15.84 -11.44 -43.68
N ALA A 93 15.65 -12.66 -44.19
CA ALA A 93 16.59 -13.30 -45.11
C ALA A 93 16.82 -12.53 -46.43
N GLU A 94 15.83 -11.74 -46.87
CA GLU A 94 15.93 -10.92 -48.10
C GLU A 94 16.13 -9.42 -47.81
N GLU A 95 16.34 -9.04 -46.55
CA GLU A 95 16.41 -7.64 -46.12
C GLU A 95 17.86 -7.14 -46.23
N ARG A 96 18.08 -6.03 -46.95
CA ARG A 96 19.41 -5.43 -47.08
C ARG A 96 19.70 -4.53 -45.89
N VAL A 97 20.61 -4.97 -45.02
CA VAL A 97 21.08 -4.17 -43.87
C VAL A 97 21.95 -3.03 -44.37
N VAL A 98 21.58 -1.80 -44.02
CA VAL A 98 22.39 -0.60 -44.22
C VAL A 98 22.74 -0.07 -42.84
N VAL A 99 24.03 -0.11 -42.49
CA VAL A 99 24.53 0.46 -41.24
C VAL A 99 25.00 1.88 -41.53
N ASP A 100 24.36 2.85 -40.90
CA ASP A 100 24.78 4.26 -40.95
C ASP A 100 25.41 4.63 -39.59
N GLU A 101 26.71 4.91 -39.60
CA GLU A 101 27.49 5.29 -38.41
C GLU A 101 27.04 6.63 -37.82
N ASN A 102 26.32 7.46 -38.60
CA ASN A 102 25.78 8.75 -38.17
C ASN A 102 24.28 8.69 -37.87
N ALA A 103 23.67 7.50 -37.86
CA ALA A 103 22.27 7.36 -37.53
C ALA A 103 22.00 7.83 -36.09
N VAL A 104 21.08 8.78 -35.95
CA VAL A 104 20.61 9.23 -34.65
C VAL A 104 19.67 8.18 -34.08
N GLU A 105 19.99 7.64 -32.91
CA GLU A 105 19.08 6.73 -32.21
C GLU A 105 17.75 7.46 -31.91
N PRO A 106 16.60 6.90 -32.35
CA PRO A 106 15.31 7.49 -32.03
C PRO A 106 15.08 7.43 -30.51
N LYS A 107 14.80 8.58 -29.90
CA LYS A 107 14.57 8.73 -28.44
C LYS A 107 13.31 8.02 -27.91
N SER A 108 12.52 7.40 -28.78
CA SER A 108 11.31 6.66 -28.44
C SER A 108 11.03 5.62 -29.51
N GLY A 109 10.70 4.39 -29.12
CA GLY A 109 10.36 3.32 -30.06
C GLY A 109 9.84 2.07 -29.35
N ASN A 110 9.38 1.10 -30.14
CA ASN A 110 8.78 -0.15 -29.64
C ASN A 110 9.78 -1.12 -28.96
N CYS A 111 11.04 -0.69 -28.80
CA CYS A 111 12.16 -1.49 -28.33
C CYS A 111 12.65 -1.05 -26.93
N GLU A 112 11.83 -0.32 -26.18
CA GLU A 112 12.15 0.07 -24.81
C GLU A 112 12.40 -1.20 -23.97
N PRO A 113 13.54 -1.33 -23.27
CA PRO A 113 13.81 -2.50 -22.46
C PRO A 113 12.84 -2.56 -21.28
N VAL A 114 11.88 -3.48 -21.34
CA VAL A 114 10.98 -3.79 -20.22
C VAL A 114 11.70 -4.78 -19.31
N ARG A 115 11.77 -4.47 -18.00
CA ARG A 115 12.23 -5.45 -17.01
C ARG A 115 11.21 -6.59 -16.95
N LEU A 116 11.66 -7.79 -17.29
CA LEU A 116 10.97 -9.02 -16.92
C LEU A 116 11.37 -9.38 -15.47
N PRO A 117 10.42 -9.87 -14.65
CA PRO A 117 10.71 -10.33 -13.30
C PRO A 117 11.67 -11.53 -13.27
#